data_AF-A0A3B0RWH2-F1
#
_entry.id   AF-A0A3B0RWH2-F1
#
_cell.length_a   1.000
_cell.length_b   1.000
_cell.length_c   1.000
_cell.angle_alpha   90.00
_cell.angle_beta   90.00
_cell.angle_gamma   90.00
#
_symmetry.space_group_name_H-M   'P 1'
#
loop_
_entity.id
_entity.type
_entity.pdbx_description
1 polymer ?
#
loop_
_entity_poly.entity_id
_entity_poly.type
_entity_poly.pdbx_seq_one_letter_code
_entity_poly.pdbx_strand_id
1 'polypeptide(L)'
;MTTIRTTCSRCGDVELSTKDIHLELTGNGDEGTYRFSCPACQTTQHRPATHRVVSILLATGVAYEVIIDAVPITEAEIGRFVAMLDQDDWFGRLVASGG
;
A
#
# COMPACT_ATOMS: atom_id res chain seq x y z
N MET A 1 -1.13 -25.80 -3.97
CA MET A 1 -1.94 -24.58 -3.73
C MET A 1 -1.51 -24.04 -2.37
N THR A 2 -1.04 -22.79 -2.30
CA THR A 2 -0.61 -22.19 -1.02
C THR A 2 -1.83 -21.74 -0.24
N THR A 3 -1.95 -22.16 1.01
CA THR A 3 -3.00 -21.73 1.94
C THR A 3 -2.43 -20.75 2.96
N ILE A 4 -3.24 -19.74 3.30
CA ILE A 4 -2.92 -18.70 4.27
C ILE A 4 -3.97 -18.77 5.38
N ARG A 5 -3.50 -18.89 6.62
CA ARG A 5 -4.37 -18.87 7.80
C ARG A 5 -4.45 -17.45 8.37
N THR A 6 -5.66 -16.95 8.54
CA THR A 6 -5.94 -15.63 9.12
C THR A 6 -7.19 -15.71 10.00
N THR A 7 -7.52 -14.63 10.70
CA THR A 7 -8.61 -14.61 11.69
C THR A 7 -9.73 -13.67 11.24
N CYS A 8 -10.96 -14.21 11.15
CA CYS A 8 -12.20 -13.44 11.07
C CYS A 8 -12.64 -13.00 12.48
N SER A 9 -13.02 -11.74 12.65
CA SER A 9 -13.48 -11.22 13.95
C SER A 9 -14.75 -11.88 14.49
N ARG A 10 -15.52 -12.56 13.64
CA ARG A 10 -16.76 -13.27 14.02
C ARG A 10 -16.60 -14.77 14.16
N CYS A 11 -15.81 -15.40 13.27
CA CYS A 11 -15.73 -16.85 13.16
C CYS A 11 -14.46 -17.46 13.76
N GLY A 12 -13.45 -16.65 14.06
CA GLY A 12 -12.13 -17.13 14.45
C GLY A 12 -11.24 -17.43 13.24
N ASP A 13 -10.36 -18.41 13.37
CA ASP A 13 -9.39 -18.74 12.32
C ASP A 13 -10.04 -19.36 11.09
N VAL A 14 -9.60 -18.91 9.92
CA VAL A 14 -10.05 -19.37 8.61
C VAL A 14 -8.84 -19.58 7.70
N GLU A 15 -8.99 -20.50 6.74
CA GLU A 15 -8.01 -20.77 5.71
C GLU A 15 -8.46 -20.20 4.37
N LEU A 16 -7.53 -19.56 3.66
CA LEU A 16 -7.76 -18.86 2.41
C LEU A 16 -6.70 -19.26 1.40
N SER A 17 -7.03 -19.18 0.11
CA SER A 17 -6.03 -19.21 -0.95
C SER A 17 -5.43 -17.81 -1.15
N THR A 18 -4.32 -17.74 -1.87
CA THR A 18 -3.69 -16.45 -2.24
C THR A 18 -4.59 -15.56 -3.09
N LYS A 19 -5.60 -16.13 -3.76
CA LYS A 19 -6.58 -15.39 -4.59
C LYS A 19 -7.70 -14.76 -3.77
N ASP A 20 -7.90 -15.20 -2.53
CA ASP A 20 -8.97 -14.71 -1.65
C ASP A 20 -8.52 -13.49 -0.83
N ILE A 21 -7.24 -13.12 -0.93
CA ILE A 21 -6.62 -12.01 -0.21
C ILE A 21 -6.18 -10.95 -1.22
N HIS A 22 -6.42 -9.68 -0.88
CA HIS A 22 -5.86 -8.53 -1.57
C HIS A 22 -5.06 -7.68 -0.60
N LEU A 23 -3.87 -7.25 -1.00
CA LEU A 23 -2.99 -6.40 -0.21
C LEU A 23 -2.96 -4.97 -0.77
N GLU A 24 -3.17 -3.99 0.09
CA GLU A 24 -3.07 -2.57 -0.21
C GLU A 24 -1.86 -2.01 0.54
N LEU A 25 -0.82 -1.61 -0.19
CA LEU A 25 0.42 -1.07 0.38
C LEU A 25 0.31 0.45 0.57
N THR A 26 0.89 0.97 1.65
CA THR A 26 1.09 2.41 1.84
C THR A 26 2.25 2.91 0.98
N GLY A 27 2.39 4.23 0.79
CA GLY A 27 3.26 4.83 -0.24
C GLY A 27 4.75 4.44 -0.22
N ASN A 28 5.29 3.94 0.89
CA ASN A 28 6.67 3.43 0.98
C ASN A 28 6.79 1.91 0.73
N GLY A 29 5.67 1.19 0.61
CA GLY A 29 5.63 -0.25 0.33
C GLY A 29 5.93 -1.16 1.53
N ASP A 30 6.29 -0.60 2.68
CA ASP A 30 6.73 -1.36 3.86
C ASP A 30 5.58 -1.75 4.79
N GLU A 31 4.45 -1.07 4.71
CA GLU A 31 3.26 -1.36 5.51
C GLU A 31 2.02 -1.35 4.63
N GLY A 32 0.90 -1.83 5.16
CA GLY A 32 -0.32 -1.87 4.39
C GLY A 32 -1.52 -2.38 5.17
N THR A 33 -2.59 -2.63 4.42
CA THR A 33 -3.78 -3.32 4.89
C THR A 33 -4.06 -4.47 3.93
N TYR A 34 -4.36 -5.66 4.44
CA TYR A 34 -4.90 -6.72 3.60
C TYR A 34 -6.38 -6.95 3.91
N ARG A 35 -7.12 -7.35 2.88
CA ARG A 35 -8.54 -7.65 2.97
C ARG A 35 -8.88 -9.02 2.40
N PHE A 36 -9.92 -9.62 2.96
CA PHE A 36 -10.48 -10.89 2.50
C PHE A 36 -11.96 -11.00 2.85
N SER A 37 -12.71 -11.82 2.12
CA SER A 37 -14.08 -12.20 2.50
C SER A 37 -14.05 -13.49 3.32
N CYS A 38 -14.63 -13.49 4.52
CA CYS A 38 -14.68 -14.70 5.34
C CYS A 38 -15.53 -15.78 4.66
N PRO A 39 -15.01 -17.01 4.42
CA PRO A 39 -15.77 -18.05 3.75
C PRO A 39 -16.99 -18.55 4.55
N ALA A 40 -16.98 -18.37 5.87
CA ALA A 40 -18.05 -18.81 6.75
C ALA A 40 -19.21 -17.79 6.87
N CYS A 41 -18.88 -16.51 7.08
CA CYS A 41 -19.89 -15.46 7.32
C CYS A 41 -19.97 -14.39 6.24
N GLN A 42 -19.17 -14.52 5.17
CA GLN A 42 -19.10 -13.63 4.01
C GLN A 42 -18.82 -12.15 4.34
N THR A 43 -18.38 -11.88 5.56
CA THR A 43 -18.05 -10.51 6.01
C THR A 43 -16.63 -10.17 5.57
N THR A 44 -16.49 -9.06 4.85
CA THR A 44 -15.17 -8.50 4.49
C THR A 44 -14.42 -8.09 5.74
N GLN A 45 -13.18 -8.57 5.87
CA GLN A 45 -12.26 -8.22 6.94
C GLN A 45 -11.16 -7.32 6.38
N HIS A 46 -10.75 -6.32 7.16
CA HIS A 46 -9.56 -5.50 6.91
C HIS A 46 -8.60 -5.71 8.07
N ARG A 47 -7.32 -5.94 7.76
CA ARG A 47 -6.31 -6.26 8.75
C ARG A 47 -5.02 -5.48 8.45
N PRO A 48 -4.38 -4.87 9.45
CA PRO A 48 -3.10 -4.23 9.25
C PRO A 48 -2.05 -5.29 8.83
N ALA A 49 -1.22 -4.92 7.86
CA ALA A 49 -0.08 -5.67 7.40
C ALA A 49 1.18 -4.93 7.83
N THR A 50 1.89 -5.47 8.82
CA THR A 50 3.24 -4.99 9.15
C THR A 50 4.21 -5.39 8.04
N HIS A 51 5.40 -4.78 8.00
CA HIS A 51 6.47 -5.13 7.04
C HIS A 51 6.73 -6.64 6.90
N ARG A 52 6.73 -7.37 8.03
CA ARG A 52 6.86 -8.83 8.01
C ARG A 52 5.69 -9.51 7.30
N VAL A 53 4.46 -9.07 7.56
CA VAL A 53 3.26 -9.63 6.92
C VAL A 53 3.24 -9.29 5.43
N VAL A 54 3.53 -8.05 5.06
CA VAL A 54 3.68 -7.61 3.67
C VAL A 54 4.65 -8.51 2.91
N SER A 55 5.86 -8.71 3.45
CA SER A 55 6.89 -9.54 2.84
C SER A 55 6.40 -10.98 2.58
N ILE A 56 5.67 -11.56 3.55
CA ILE A 56 5.11 -12.92 3.41
C ILE A 56 4.02 -12.96 2.33
N LEU A 57 3.09 -12.00 2.32
CA LEU A 57 2.00 -11.95 1.34
C LEU A 57 2.53 -11.76 -0.08
N LEU A 58 3.52 -10.88 -0.27
CA LEU A 58 4.19 -10.69 -1.56
C LEU A 58 4.92 -11.96 -2.01
N ALA A 59 5.72 -12.58 -1.12
CA ALA A 59 6.45 -13.80 -1.43
C ALA A 59 5.53 -15.00 -1.77
N THR A 60 4.32 -15.02 -1.22
CA THR A 60 3.31 -16.06 -1.52
C THR A 60 2.50 -15.79 -2.80
N GLY A 61 2.69 -14.62 -3.44
CA GLY A 61 2.03 -14.28 -4.70
C GLY A 61 0.62 -13.75 -4.54
N VAL A 62 0.31 -13.12 -3.40
CA VAL A 62 -0.96 -12.41 -3.19
C VAL A 62 -1.00 -11.17 -4.10
N ALA A 63 -2.16 -10.91 -4.71
CA ALA A 63 -2.37 -9.72 -5.53
C ALA A 63 -2.32 -8.46 -4.66
N TYR A 64 -1.64 -7.43 -5.13
CA TYR A 64 -1.50 -6.18 -4.40
C TYR A 64 -1.64 -4.94 -5.27
N GLU A 65 -1.99 -3.83 -4.63
CA GLU A 65 -1.95 -2.49 -5.19
C GLU A 65 -1.20 -1.55 -4.24
N VAL A 66 -0.54 -0.53 -4.79
CA VAL A 66 0.10 0.52 -3.99
C VAL A 66 -0.84 1.70 -3.95
N ILE A 67 -1.35 2.00 -2.76
CA ILE A 67 -2.15 3.19 -2.52
C ILE A 67 -1.20 4.31 -2.15
N ILE A 68 -1.02 5.23 -3.09
CA ILE A 68 -0.36 6.49 -2.82
C ILE A 68 -1.42 7.34 -2.10
N ASP A 69 -1.30 7.49 -0.78
CA ASP A 69 -2.03 8.49 -0.02
C ASP A 69 -1.47 9.88 -0.38
N ALA A 70 -1.69 10.26 -1.64
CA ALA A 70 -1.30 11.55 -2.14
C ALA A 70 -2.31 12.53 -1.54
N VAL A 71 -1.88 13.29 -0.53
CA VAL A 71 -2.42 14.63 -0.38
C VAL A 71 -2.35 15.25 -1.77
N PRO A 72 -3.48 15.71 -2.35
CA PRO A 72 -3.46 16.30 -3.68
C PRO A 72 -2.42 17.42 -3.69
N ILE A 73 -1.50 17.37 -4.67
CA ILE A 73 -0.59 18.49 -4.88
C ILE A 73 -1.42 19.76 -5.11
N THR A 74 -1.11 20.81 -4.37
CA THR A 74 -1.84 22.07 -4.43
C THR A 74 -1.36 22.91 -5.62
N GLU A 75 -2.21 23.81 -6.11
CA GLU A 75 -1.84 24.77 -7.16
C GLU A 75 -0.64 25.65 -6.73
N ALA A 76 -0.52 25.95 -5.43
CA ALA A 76 0.61 26.68 -4.87
C ALA A 76 1.93 25.89 -4.96
N GLU A 77 1.89 24.57 -4.69
CA GLU A 77 3.07 23.70 -4.86
C GLU A 77 3.48 23.59 -6.32
N ILE A 78 2.51 23.45 -7.23
CA ILE A 78 2.76 23.44 -8.67
C ILE A 78 3.39 24.77 -9.11
N GLY A 79 2.83 25.92 -8.69
CA GLY A 79 3.35 27.23 -9.02
C GLY A 79 4.78 27.45 -8.50
N ARG A 80 5.08 26.98 -7.28
CA ARG A 80 6.43 27.01 -6.72
C ARG A 80 7.41 26.18 -7.54
N PHE A 81 7.01 24.99 -7.97
CA PHE A 81 7.83 24.12 -8.80
C PHE A 81 8.09 24.74 -10.18
N VAL A 82 7.06 25.30 -10.83
CA VAL A 82 7.19 26.01 -12.11
C VAL A 82 8.15 27.20 -11.99
N ALA A 83 8.01 28.02 -10.95
CA ALA A 83 8.88 29.17 -10.72
C ALA A 83 10.34 28.77 -10.42
N MET A 84 10.59 27.56 -9.90
CA MET A 84 11.93 27.02 -9.74
C MET A 84 12.54 26.62 -11.09
N LEU A 85 11.75 26.02 -11.99
CA LEU A 85 12.23 25.60 -13.31
C LEU A 85 12.59 26.76 -14.24
N ASP A 86 12.03 27.95 -14.00
CA ASP A 86 12.30 29.17 -14.79
C ASP A 86 13.64 29.87 -14.40
N GLN A 87 14.40 29.30 -13.46
CA GLN A 87 15.67 29.84 -13.00
C GLN A 87 16.85 29.19 -13.72
N ASP A 88 17.89 29.95 -14.04
CA ASP A 88 19.07 29.44 -14.77
C ASP A 88 19.81 28.28 -14.05
N ASP A 89 19.67 28.18 -12.72
CA ASP A 89 20.30 27.17 -11.87
C ASP A 89 19.33 26.06 -11.42
N TRP A 90 18.15 25.95 -12.04
CA TRP A 90 17.07 25.05 -11.60
C TRP A 90 17.53 23.62 -11.36
N PHE A 91 18.43 23.09 -12.21
CA PHE A 91 18.94 21.72 -12.09
C PHE A 91 19.76 21.52 -10.81
N GLY A 92 20.62 22.49 -10.46
CA GLY A 92 21.40 22.45 -9.22
C GLY A 92 20.51 22.50 -7.99
N ARG A 93 19.44 23.31 -8.03
CA ARG A 93 18.46 23.41 -6.95
C ARG A 93 17.61 22.15 -6.78
N LEU A 94 17.20 21.54 -7.89
CA LEU A 94 16.44 20.29 -7.88
C LEU A 94 17.22 19.18 -7.18
N VAL A 95 18.48 18.98 -7.57
CA VAL A 95 19.35 17.96 -6.96
C VAL A 95 19.59 18.24 -5.48
N ALA A 96 19.70 19.51 -5.06
CA ALA A 96 19.83 19.88 -3.66
C ALA A 96 18.55 19.67 -2.83
N SER A 97 17.37 19.64 -3.46
CA SER A 97 16.06 19.50 -2.79
C SER A 97 15.58 18.06 -2.58
N GLY A 98 16.22 17.07 -3.22
CA GLY A 98 15.88 15.65 -3.12
C GLY A 98 16.62 14.87 -2.03
N GLY A 99 17.15 15.58 -1.02
CA GLY A 99 17.89 15.01 0.13
C GLY A 99 17.07 14.91 1.39
#